data_AF-A0A4Y2LTQ7-F1
#
_entry.id   AF-A0A4Y2LTQ7-F1
#
_cell.length_a   1.000
_cell.length_b   1.000
_cell.length_c   1.000
_cell.angle_alpha   90.00
_cell.angle_beta   90.00
_cell.angle_gamma   90.00
#
_symmetry.space_group_name_H-M   'P 1'
#
loop_
_entity.id
_entity.type
_entity.pdbx_description
1 polymer ?
#
loop_
_entity_poly.entity_id
_entity_poly.type
_entity_poly.pdbx_seq_one_letter_code
_entity_poly.pdbx_strand_id
1 'polypeptide(L)'
;MVIALCQNSMVIAFYQTRQLATPAVFEHLSTSPEVEPPSFVVQVRATLKYIQQNPFPGITVFPDNRPHFYQKDETGNWVRVCY
;
A
#
# COMPACT_ATOMS: atom_id res chain seq x y z
N MET A 1 -5.80 17.61 5.96
CA MET A 1 -7.10 16.93 5.70
C MET A 1 -6.93 15.70 4.78
N VAL A 2 -5.91 14.85 5.01
CA VAL A 2 -5.66 13.64 4.18
C VAL A 2 -5.52 12.37 5.05
N ILE A 3 -5.47 12.51 6.37
CA ILE A 3 -5.26 11.39 7.32
C ILE A 3 -6.60 10.81 7.81
N ALA A 4 -7.74 11.47 7.53
CA ALA A 4 -9.05 11.06 8.03
C ALA A 4 -9.70 9.87 7.27
N LEU A 5 -9.01 9.25 6.31
CA LEU A 5 -9.50 8.04 5.64
C LEU A 5 -8.98 6.73 6.25
N CYS A 6 -8.34 6.79 7.44
CA CYS A 6 -7.89 5.60 8.17
C CYS A 6 -9.04 4.86 8.92
N GLN A 7 -10.31 5.23 8.70
CA GLN A 7 -11.46 4.62 9.40
C GLN A 7 -12.62 4.16 8.52
N ASN A 8 -12.45 4.02 7.22
CA ASN A 8 -13.47 3.35 6.41
C ASN A 8 -13.05 1.92 6.07
N SER A 9 -13.12 1.02 7.07
CA SER A 9 -13.11 -0.44 6.86
C SER A 9 -14.09 -0.88 5.76
N MET A 10 -15.12 -0.08 5.48
CA MET A 10 -16.07 -0.31 4.40
C MET A 10 -15.48 -0.13 3.00
N VAL A 11 -14.55 0.81 2.77
CA VAL A 11 -14.04 1.11 1.42
C VAL A 11 -13.09 0.00 0.96
N ILE A 12 -12.19 -0.45 1.84
CA ILE A 12 -11.27 -1.55 1.55
C ILE A 12 -12.03 -2.87 1.38
N ALA A 13 -13.05 -3.13 2.20
CA ALA A 13 -13.90 -4.31 2.06
C ALA A 13 -14.79 -4.25 0.79
N PHE A 14 -15.28 -3.06 0.41
CA PHE A 14 -16.06 -2.86 -0.82
C PHE A 14 -15.24 -3.16 -2.09
N TYR A 15 -13.95 -2.79 -2.09
CA TYR A 15 -13.01 -3.15 -3.16
C TYR A 15 -12.65 -4.65 -3.18
N GLN A 16 -13.01 -5.41 -2.15
CA GLN A 16 -12.73 -6.85 -2.06
C GLN A 16 -13.90 -7.72 -2.57
N THR A 17 -15.15 -7.24 -2.44
CA THR A 17 -16.36 -7.99 -2.89
C THR A 17 -16.62 -7.87 -4.39
N ARG A 18 -16.21 -6.77 -5.02
CA ARG A 18 -16.11 -6.70 -6.49
C ARG A 18 -14.73 -7.19 -6.88
N GLN A 19 -14.65 -8.39 -7.45
CA GLN A 19 -13.49 -8.87 -8.20
C GLN A 19 -13.02 -7.74 -9.13
N LEU A 20 -11.98 -7.00 -8.74
CA LEU A 20 -11.61 -5.78 -9.45
C LEU A 20 -11.23 -6.19 -10.87
N ALA A 21 -12.07 -5.89 -11.85
CA ALA A 21 -11.67 -5.88 -13.24
C ALA A 21 -10.62 -4.76 -13.38
N THR A 22 -9.59 -4.98 -14.21
CA THR A 22 -8.56 -3.97 -14.52
C THR A 22 -9.10 -2.56 -14.79
N PRO A 23 -10.23 -2.34 -15.51
CA PRO A 23 -10.75 -0.98 -15.75
C PRO A 23 -11.10 -0.19 -14.50
N ALA A 24 -11.73 -0.81 -13.49
CA ALA A 24 -12.14 -0.10 -12.27
C ALA A 24 -10.96 0.41 -11.42
N VAL A 25 -9.80 -0.25 -11.54
CA VAL A 25 -8.57 0.17 -10.84
C VAL A 25 -7.98 1.41 -11.52
N PHE A 26 -7.97 1.45 -12.85
CA PHE A 26 -7.48 2.62 -13.59
C PHE A 26 -8.41 3.82 -13.37
N GLU A 27 -9.71 3.67 -13.52
CA GLU A 27 -10.64 4.82 -13.49
C GLU A 27 -10.76 5.50 -12.12
N HIS A 28 -10.58 4.75 -11.02
CA HIS A 28 -10.85 5.27 -9.67
C HIS A 28 -9.61 5.44 -8.81
N LEU A 29 -8.49 4.78 -9.15
CA LEU A 29 -7.27 4.80 -8.33
C LEU A 29 -6.05 5.35 -9.08
N SER A 30 -6.14 5.60 -10.39
CA SER A 30 -5.11 6.33 -11.14
C SER A 30 -5.51 7.81 -11.32
N THR A 31 -4.52 8.68 -11.30
CA THR A 31 -4.66 10.10 -11.66
C THR A 31 -4.60 10.34 -13.16
N SER A 32 -4.16 9.35 -13.93
CA SER A 32 -3.89 9.43 -15.36
C SER A 32 -4.03 8.07 -16.06
N PRO A 33 -5.26 7.55 -16.22
CA PRO A 33 -5.55 6.17 -16.63
C PRO A 33 -4.89 5.72 -17.95
N GLU A 34 -4.69 6.64 -18.89
CA GLU A 34 -4.20 6.36 -20.24
C GLU A 34 -2.67 6.23 -20.34
N VAL A 35 -1.93 6.66 -19.31
CA VAL A 35 -0.46 6.74 -19.32
C VAL A 35 0.19 6.00 -18.16
N GLU A 36 -0.58 5.21 -17.42
CA GLU A 36 -0.04 4.38 -16.33
C GLU A 36 0.85 3.24 -16.86
N PRO A 37 1.87 2.83 -16.10
CA PRO A 37 2.71 1.71 -16.47
C PRO A 37 1.94 0.37 -16.41
N PRO A 38 2.37 -0.65 -17.17
CA PRO A 38 1.68 -1.94 -17.22
C PRO A 38 1.62 -2.68 -15.87
N SER A 39 2.52 -2.36 -14.94
CA SER A 39 2.55 -2.92 -13.58
C SER A 39 1.62 -2.23 -12.59
N PHE A 40 0.97 -1.12 -12.98
CA PHE A 40 0.18 -0.28 -12.07
C PHE A 40 -0.89 -1.07 -11.32
N VAL A 41 -1.74 -1.81 -12.05
CA VAL A 41 -2.83 -2.58 -11.44
C VAL A 41 -2.31 -3.64 -10.47
N VAL A 42 -1.18 -4.28 -10.79
CA VAL A 42 -0.55 -5.28 -9.91
C VAL A 42 -0.03 -4.62 -8.64
N GLN A 43 0.63 -3.47 -8.76
CA GLN A 43 1.12 -2.70 -7.62
C GLN A 43 -0.02 -2.22 -6.73
N VAL A 44 -1.10 -1.67 -7.30
CA VAL A 44 -2.28 -1.22 -6.55
C VAL A 44 -2.92 -2.38 -5.80
N ARG A 45 -3.09 -3.54 -6.43
CA ARG A 45 -3.62 -4.74 -5.75
C ARG A 45 -2.74 -5.20 -4.60
N ALA A 46 -1.43 -5.21 -4.80
CA ALA A 46 -0.48 -5.58 -3.75
C ALA A 46 -0.55 -4.60 -2.57
N THR A 47 -0.63 -3.31 -2.85
CA THR A 47 -0.80 -2.25 -1.83
C THR A 47 -2.11 -2.41 -1.06
N LEU A 48 -3.23 -2.61 -1.76
CA LEU A 48 -4.53 -2.82 -1.10
C LEU A 48 -4.51 -4.07 -0.20
N LYS A 49 -3.90 -5.16 -0.66
CA LYS A 49 -3.72 -6.37 0.15
C LYS A 49 -2.86 -6.11 1.38
N TYR A 50 -1.77 -5.34 1.25
CA TYR A 50 -0.91 -5.00 2.37
C TYR A 50 -1.65 -4.17 3.44
N ILE A 51 -2.46 -3.19 3.02
CA ILE A 51 -3.27 -2.38 3.93
C ILE A 51 -4.30 -3.27 4.66
N GLN A 52 -4.95 -4.20 3.95
CA GLN A 52 -5.89 -5.16 4.55
C GLN A 52 -5.23 -6.04 5.62
N GLN A 53 -4.00 -6.50 5.36
CA GLN A 53 -3.25 -7.34 6.29
C GLN A 53 -2.73 -6.55 7.51
N ASN A 54 -2.71 -5.23 7.43
CA ASN A 54 -2.17 -4.33 8.45
C ASN A 54 -3.19 -3.27 8.88
N PRO A 55 -4.33 -3.65 9.48
CA PRO A 55 -5.39 -2.70 9.85
C PRO A 55 -4.95 -1.69 10.91
N PHE A 56 -3.91 -2.00 11.69
CA PHE A 56 -3.33 -1.12 12.71
C PHE A 56 -1.83 -0.93 12.44
N PRO A 57 -1.44 -0.09 11.45
CA PRO A 57 -0.05 -0.01 10.99
C PRO A 57 0.91 0.48 12.08
N GLY A 58 0.45 1.30 13.03
CA GLY A 58 1.25 1.71 14.19
C GLY A 58 1.61 0.58 15.16
N ILE A 59 1.02 -0.61 15.01
CA ILE A 59 1.32 -1.80 15.81
C ILE A 59 1.91 -2.90 14.91
N THR A 60 1.33 -3.14 13.73
CA THR A 60 1.74 -4.26 12.86
C THR A 60 2.94 -3.92 11.97
N VAL A 61 3.04 -2.67 11.50
CA VAL A 61 4.12 -2.22 10.62
C VAL A 61 5.23 -1.53 11.41
N PHE A 62 4.89 -0.77 12.43
CA PHE A 62 5.83 -0.01 13.26
C PHE A 62 5.75 -0.46 14.73
N PRO A 63 6.28 -1.63 15.08
CA PRO A 63 6.22 -2.14 16.45
C PRO A 63 6.89 -1.15 17.41
N ASP A 64 6.31 -1.03 18.61
CA ASP A 64 6.75 -0.09 19.66
C ASP A 64 6.82 1.38 19.20
N ASN A 65 6.06 1.73 18.15
CA ASN A 65 6.10 3.05 17.51
C ASN A 65 7.51 3.45 17.03
N ARG A 66 8.34 2.45 16.70
CA ARG A 66 9.70 2.65 16.20
C ARG A 66 9.73 2.70 14.68
N PRO A 67 10.50 3.63 14.08
CA PRO A 67 10.68 3.66 12.64
C PRO A 67 11.54 2.49 12.16
N HIS A 68 11.42 2.15 10.88
CA HIS A 68 12.36 1.25 10.22
C HIS A 68 13.63 2.00 9.82
N PHE A 69 14.79 1.51 10.27
CA PHE A 69 16.08 2.02 9.83
C PHE A 69 16.61 1.21 8.65
N TYR A 70 17.23 1.90 7.70
CA TYR A 70 17.86 1.28 6.55
C TYR A 70 19.24 1.91 6.33
N GLN A 71 20.20 1.09 5.92
CA GLN A 71 21.53 1.55 5.51
C GLN A 71 21.90 0.90 4.18
N LYS A 72 22.89 1.45 3.48
CA LYS A 72 23.46 0.79 2.30
C LYS A 72 24.48 -0.24 2.73
N ASP A 73 24.43 -1.43 2.14
CA ASP A 73 25.49 -2.42 2.26
C ASP A 73 26.69 -2.07 1.35
N GLU A 74 27.74 -2.90 1.39
CA GLU A 74 28.94 -2.75 0.57
C GLU A 74 28.65 -2.81 -0.94
N THR A 75 27.53 -3.43 -1.34
CA THR A 75 27.07 -3.52 -2.73
C THR A 75 26.18 -2.34 -3.14
N GLY A 76 25.86 -1.44 -2.21
CA GLY A 76 25.02 -0.26 -2.41
C GLY A 76 23.51 -0.51 -2.26
N ASN A 77 23.10 -1.73 -1.89
CA ASN A 77 21.69 -2.09 -1.69
C ASN A 77 21.19 -1.62 -0.32
N TRP A 78 19.93 -1.17 -0.26
CA TRP A 78 19.29 -0.81 1.00
C TRP A 78 18.95 -2.06 1.80
N VAL A 79 19.54 -2.20 2.98
CA VAL A 79 19.27 -3.27 3.94
C VAL A 79 18.63 -2.70 5.20
N ARG A 80 17.66 -3.42 5.76
CA ARG A 80 17.01 -3.05 7.02
C ARG A 80 17.97 -3.27 8.18
N VAL A 81 18.09 -2.29 9.07
CA VAL A 81 18.90 -2.35 10.29
C VAL A 81 17.96 -2.43 11.49
N CYS A 82 18.19 -3.40 12.37
CA CYS A 82 17.51 -3.51 13.66
C CYS A 82 18.45 -3.00 14.76
N TYR A 83 17.96 -2.10 15.61
CA TYR A 83 18.64 -1.60 16.81
C TYR A 83 17.94 -2.11 18.07
#